data_AF-A0A538TLT0-F1
#
_entry.id   AF-A0A538TLT0-F1
#
_cell.length_a   1.000
_cell.length_b   1.000
_cell.length_c   1.000
_cell.angle_alpha   90.00
_cell.angle_beta   90.00
_cell.angle_gamma   90.00
#
_symmetry.space_group_name_H-M   'P 1'
#
loop_
_entity.id
_entity.type
_entity.pdbx_description
1 polymer ?
#
loop_
_entity_poly.entity_id
_entity_poly.type
_entity_poly.pdbx_seq_one_letter_code
_entity_poly.pdbx_strand_id
1 'polypeptide(L)'
;MDEGKILVIRPAIPDSWSGFRVEIEHPSGSGYHLEVVNPERQAGEVVEARLDGAPVPVVKGAARVPLTQDGAEHRVVVVLGAKVRAGHEIRGAERTGS
;
A
#
# COMPACT_ATOMS: atom_id res chain seq x y z
N MET A 1 -3.09 20.96 18.00
CA MET A 1 -3.64 19.62 17.73
C MET A 1 -3.72 19.53 16.22
N ASP A 2 -2.63 19.12 15.59
CA ASP A 2 -2.55 18.99 14.15
C ASP A 2 -3.55 17.92 13.71
N GLU A 3 -4.63 18.35 13.05
CA GLU A 3 -5.58 17.46 12.39
C GLU A 3 -4.83 16.73 11.27
N GLY A 4 -4.24 15.58 11.62
CA GLY A 4 -3.39 14.78 10.75
C GLY A 4 -4.12 14.42 9.46
N LYS A 5 -3.75 15.08 8.37
CA LYS A 5 -4.23 14.75 7.03
C LYS A 5 -3.71 13.36 6.68
N ILE A 6 -4.54 12.52 6.08
CA ILE A 6 -4.14 11.17 5.66
C ILE A 6 -3.75 11.20 4.18
N LEU A 7 -2.52 10.84 3.86
CA LEU A 7 -2.09 10.53 2.51
C LEU A 7 -2.53 9.10 2.17
N VAL A 8 -3.43 8.98 1.19
CA VAL A 8 -3.92 7.69 0.70
C VAL A 8 -3.11 7.27 -0.51
N ILE A 9 -2.43 6.13 -0.42
CA ILE A 9 -1.55 5.62 -1.47
C ILE A 9 -2.18 4.37 -2.05
N ARG A 10 -2.63 4.47 -3.31
CA ARG A 10 -3.24 3.37 -4.07
C ARG A 10 -2.61 3.28 -5.48
N PRO A 11 -1.40 2.70 -5.59
CA PRO A 11 -0.73 2.58 -6.88
C PRO A 11 -1.51 1.64 -7.79
N ALA A 12 -1.66 2.05 -9.05
CA ALA A 12 -2.21 1.24 -10.13
C ALA A 12 -1.15 1.21 -11.24
N ILE A 13 -0.13 0.39 -11.03
CA ILE A 13 0.96 0.21 -11.99
C ILE A 13 0.74 -1.07 -12.80
N PRO A 14 1.33 -1.19 -14.00
CA PRO A 14 1.33 -2.46 -14.73
C PRO A 14 2.02 -3.56 -13.92
N ASP A 15 1.50 -4.79 -13.99
CA ASP A 15 2.06 -5.96 -13.30
C ASP A 15 3.55 -6.22 -13.61
N SER A 16 3.97 -5.87 -14.83
CA SER A 16 5.35 -6.05 -15.30
C SER A 16 6.37 -5.16 -14.58
N TRP A 17 5.92 -4.15 -13.81
CA TRP A 17 6.82 -3.23 -13.10
C TRP A 17 7.25 -3.80 -11.76
N SER A 18 8.55 -3.81 -11.49
CA SER A 18 9.14 -4.21 -10.19
C SER A 18 8.84 -3.23 -9.06
N GLY A 19 8.35 -2.03 -9.38
CA GLY A 19 8.14 -0.94 -8.44
C GLY A 19 8.46 0.42 -9.04
N PHE A 20 8.30 1.48 -8.24
CA PHE A 20 8.69 2.84 -8.60
C PHE A 20 8.97 3.66 -7.33
N ARG A 21 9.66 4.78 -7.49
CA ARG A 21 9.93 5.75 -6.43
C ARG A 21 9.31 7.10 -6.78
N VAL A 22 8.76 7.78 -5.77
CA VAL A 22 8.23 9.14 -5.88
C VAL A 22 8.77 9.95 -4.72
N GLU A 23 9.25 11.15 -5.02
CA GLU A 23 9.64 12.15 -4.04
C GLU A 23 8.53 13.21 -4.04
N ILE A 24 7.93 13.44 -2.88
CA ILE A 24 6.83 14.39 -2.71
C ILE A 24 7.26 15.43 -1.69
N GLU A 25 7.31 16.68 -2.11
CA GLU A 25 7.55 17.81 -1.21
C GLU A 25 6.19 18.37 -0.75
N HIS A 26 5.95 18.39 0.55
CA HIS A 26 4.76 18.98 1.12
C HIS A 26 4.99 20.49 1.34
N PRO A 27 3.99 21.37 1.11
CA PRO A 27 4.14 22.83 1.28
C PRO A 27 4.55 23.31 2.68
N SER A 28 4.44 22.45 3.70
CA SER A 28 4.94 22.73 5.06
C SER A 28 6.46 22.56 5.20
N GLY A 29 7.16 22.11 4.16
CA GLY A 29 8.59 21.78 4.18
C GLY A 29 8.91 20.32 4.50
N SER A 30 7.91 19.47 4.78
CA SER A 30 8.14 18.03 4.99
C SER A 30 8.32 17.31 3.65
N GLY A 31 9.34 16.47 3.52
CA GLY A 31 9.61 15.65 2.34
C GLY A 31 9.10 14.22 2.53
N TYR A 32 8.58 13.59 1.49
CA TYR A 32 8.11 12.20 1.52
C TYR A 32 8.75 11.40 0.39
N HIS A 33 9.56 10.42 0.77
CA HIS A 33 10.21 9.46 -0.12
C HIS A 33 9.36 8.19 -0.19
N LEU A 34 8.47 8.11 -1.18
CA LEU A 34 7.63 6.94 -1.41
C LEU A 34 8.34 5.93 -2.30
N GLU A 35 8.53 4.72 -1.79
CA GLU A 35 9.00 3.56 -2.54
C GLU A 35 7.89 2.51 -2.63
N VAL A 36 7.43 2.23 -3.84
CA VAL A 36 6.49 1.14 -4.12
C VAL A 36 7.28 -0.04 -4.67
N VAL A 37 7.17 -1.20 -4.03
CA VAL A 37 7.86 -2.44 -4.41
C VAL A 37 6.82 -3.47 -4.80
N ASN A 38 7.02 -4.13 -5.94
CA ASN A 38 6.17 -5.21 -6.44
C ASN A 38 7.02 -6.47 -6.71
N PRO A 39 7.42 -7.20 -5.66
CA PRO A 39 8.37 -8.30 -5.79
C PRO A 39 7.82 -9.44 -6.65
N GLU A 40 6.52 -9.72 -6.51
CA GLU A 40 5.83 -10.83 -7.18
C GLU A 40 5.36 -10.49 -8.60
N ARG A 41 5.63 -9.27 -9.09
CA ARG A 41 5.11 -8.74 -10.37
C ARG A 41 3.59 -8.91 -10.51
N GLN A 42 2.89 -8.66 -9.41
CA GLN A 42 1.44 -8.75 -9.28
C GLN A 42 0.97 -7.46 -8.62
N ALA A 43 0.66 -6.47 -9.45
CA ALA A 43 0.25 -5.14 -9.00
C ALA A 43 -1.25 -5.14 -8.64
N GLY A 44 -1.64 -5.99 -7.68
CA GLY A 44 -3.04 -6.18 -7.29
C GLY A 44 -3.52 -5.14 -6.29
N GLU A 45 -3.00 -5.22 -5.06
CA GLU A 45 -3.33 -4.27 -3.99
C GLU A 45 -2.13 -4.03 -3.07
N VAL A 46 -2.19 -2.95 -2.30
CA VAL A 46 -1.25 -2.75 -1.20
C VAL A 46 -1.51 -3.83 -0.15
N VAL A 47 -0.48 -4.61 0.16
CA VAL A 47 -0.53 -5.64 1.23
C VAL A 47 0.21 -5.18 2.48
N GLU A 48 1.18 -4.29 2.33
CA GLU A 48 1.97 -3.76 3.44
C GLU A 48 2.38 -2.32 3.16
N ALA A 49 2.42 -1.51 4.22
CA ALA A 49 2.99 -0.17 4.15
C ALA A 49 3.66 0.23 5.47
N ARG A 50 4.75 0.99 5.37
CA ARG A 50 5.51 1.52 6.50
C ARG A 50 5.85 2.99 6.30
N LEU A 51 5.80 3.77 7.38
CA LEU A 51 6.26 5.16 7.48
C LEU A 51 7.42 5.20 8.47
N ASP A 52 8.60 5.60 8.01
CA ASP A 52 9.83 5.66 8.82
C ASP A 52 10.16 4.34 9.54
N GLY A 53 9.78 3.22 8.91
CA GLY A 53 9.93 1.87 9.45
C GLY A 53 8.77 1.40 10.33
N ALA A 54 7.86 2.28 10.76
CA ALA A 54 6.67 1.92 11.52
C ALA A 54 5.53 1.45 10.60
N PRO A 55 4.81 0.35 10.92
CA PRO A 55 3.69 -0.11 10.10
C PRO A 55 2.55 0.90 10.10
N VAL A 56 1.97 1.16 8.91
CA VAL A 56 0.78 2.02 8.76
C VAL A 56 -0.43 1.20 8.29
N PRO A 57 -1.65 1.63 8.64
CA PRO A 57 -2.85 0.88 8.29
C PRO A 57 -3.06 0.84 6.77
N VAL A 58 -3.34 -0.37 6.28
CA VAL A 58 -3.79 -0.63 4.92
C VAL A 58 -5.29 -0.92 4.95
N VAL A 59 -6.07 -0.12 4.23
CA VAL A 59 -7.54 -0.22 4.23
C VAL A 59 -8.02 -0.34 2.80
N LYS A 60 -8.72 -1.44 2.49
CA LYS A 60 -9.25 -1.73 1.14
C LYS A 60 -8.15 -1.67 0.05
N GLY A 61 -6.97 -2.23 0.34
CA GLY A 61 -5.87 -2.29 -0.62
C GLY A 61 -5.13 -0.95 -0.85
N ALA A 62 -5.29 0.02 0.05
CA ALA A 62 -4.60 1.31 0.00
C ALA A 62 -3.93 1.63 1.33
N ALA A 63 -2.69 2.13 1.30
CA ALA A 63 -2.00 2.59 2.51
C ALA A 63 -2.54 3.93 2.98
N ARG A 64 -2.69 4.11 4.28
CA ARG A 64 -3.11 5.36 4.93
C ARG A 64 -1.97 5.89 5.78
N VAL A 65 -1.18 6.77 5.19
CA VAL A 65 -0.01 7.38 5.83
C VAL A 65 -0.43 8.70 6.49
N PRO A 66 -0.18 8.90 7.79
CA PRO A 66 -0.41 10.20 8.40
C PRO A 66 0.61 11.21 7.84
N LEU A 67 0.12 12.36 7.39
CA LEU A 67 0.97 13.48 7.02
C LEU A 67 1.37 14.23 8.29
N THR A 68 2.66 14.22 8.57
CA THR A 68 3.28 15.07 9.58
C THR A 68 3.81 16.34 8.91
N GLN A 69 3.63 17.48 9.56
CA GLN A 69 4.03 18.81 9.09
C GLN A 69 5.17 19.36 9.94
N ASP A 70 6.14 18.49 10.23
CA ASP A 70 7.30 18.77 11.10
C ASP A 70 8.51 19.35 10.34
N GLY A 71 8.43 19.44 9.01
CA GLY A 71 9.54 19.87 8.16
C GLY A 71 10.62 18.81 7.97
N ALA A 72 10.37 17.56 8.38
CA ALA A 72 11.31 16.46 8.25
C ALA A 72 11.11 15.67 6.94
N GLU A 73 12.13 14.87 6.59
CA GLU A 73 12.03 13.88 5.53
C GLU A 73 11.49 12.56 6.10
N HIS A 74 10.43 12.07 5.47
CA HIS A 74 9.77 10.82 5.82
C HIS A 74 9.96 9.79 4.72
N ARG A 75 10.28 8.55 5.10
CA ARG A 75 10.36 7.43 4.17
C ARG A 75 9.11 6.58 4.24
N VAL A 76 8.43 6.45 3.10
CA VAL A 76 7.26 5.59 2.96
C VAL A 76 7.62 4.41 2.08
N VAL A 77 7.41 3.19 2.57
CA VAL A 77 7.59 1.96 1.80
C VAL A 77 6.25 1.27 1.67
N VAL A 78 5.86 0.93 0.43
CA VAL A 78 4.62 0.25 0.10
C VAL A 78 4.94 -1.02 -0.67
N VAL A 79 4.42 -2.15 -0.21
CA VAL A 79 4.57 -3.45 -0.86
C VAL A 79 3.26 -3.83 -1.53
N LEU A 80 3.34 -4.16 -2.81
CA LEU A 80 2.24 -4.71 -3.59
C LEU A 80 2.25 -6.22 -3.56
N GLY A 81 1.05 -6.79 -3.58
CA GLY A 81 0.84 -8.21 -3.66
C GLY A 81 -0.42 -8.58 -4.43
N ALA A 82 -0.61 -9.89 -4.55
CA ALA A 82 -1.80 -10.46 -5.16
C ALA A 82 -3.07 -9.94 -4.47
N LYS A 83 -4.07 -9.60 -5.26
CA LYS A 83 -5.37 -9.20 -4.73
C LYS A 83 -5.97 -10.38 -3.99
N VAL A 84 -6.13 -10.28 -2.67
CA VAL A 84 -6.76 -11.34 -1.89
C VAL A 84 -8.26 -11.22 -2.18
N ARG A 85 -8.79 -12.10 -3.04
CA ARG A 85 -10.24 -12.16 -3.21
C ARG A 85 -10.83 -12.53 -1.86
N ALA A 86 -11.54 -11.60 -1.24
CA ALA A 86 -12.35 -11.89 -0.06
C ALA A 86 -13.32 -13.03 -0.42
N GLY A 87 -13.04 -14.23 0.12
CA GLY A 87 -13.86 -15.44 0.09
C GLY A 87 -14.66 -15.70 -1.18
N HIS A 88 -14.10 -16.46 -2.14
CA HIS A 88 -14.95 -17.41 -2.85
C HIS A 88 -15.01 -18.67 -1.99
N GLU A 89 -16.14 -18.79 -1.29
CA GLU A 89 -16.66 -19.97 -0.62
C GLU A 89 -16.14 -21.28 -1.23
N ILE A 90 -15.44 -22.08 -0.43
CA ILE A 90 -15.24 -23.51 -0.71
C ILE A 90 -16.62 -24.18 -0.73
N ARG A 91 -17.24 -24.28 -1.90
CA ARG A 91 -18.45 -25.10 -2.05
C ARG A 91 -18.06 -26.56 -1.85
N GLY A 92 -18.67 -27.13 -0.82
CA GLY A 92 -18.48 -28.51 -0.38
C GLY A 92 -18.84 -29.55 -1.43
N ALA A 93 -18.36 -30.75 -1.13
CA ALA A 93 -18.48 -32.00 -1.85
C ALA A 93 -19.88 -32.37 -2.34
N GLU A 94 -19.92 -33.02 -3.52
CA GLU A 94 -20.72 -34.22 -3.71
C GLU A 94 -20.04 -35.18 -4.71
N ARG A 95 -19.58 -36.32 -4.18
CA ARG A 95 -19.31 -37.53 -4.98
C ARG A 95 -20.67 -38.13 -5.32
N THR A 96 -21.07 -38.10 -6.59
CA THR A 96 -22.11 -38.99 -7.09
C THR A 96 -21.44 -40.15 -7.81
N GLY A 97 -21.47 -41.31 -7.17
CA GLY A 97 -21.25 -42.59 -7.81
C GLY A 97 -22.58 -43.34 -7.87
N SER A 98 -22.96 -43.80 -9.05
CA SER A 98 -23.84 -44.94 -9.29
C SER A 98 -23.56 -45.47 -10.68
#